data_AF-A0A7Z9FUY1-F1
#
_entry.id   AF-A0A7Z9FUY1-F1
#
_cell.length_a   1.000
_cell.length_b   1.000
_cell.length_c   1.000
_cell.angle_alpha   90.00
_cell.angle_beta   90.00
_cell.angle_gamma   90.00
#
_symmetry.space_group_name_H-M   'P 1'
#
loop_
_entity.id
_entity.type
_entity.pdbx_description
1 polymer ?
#
loop_
_entity_poly.entity_id
_entity_poly.type
_entity_poly.pdbx_seq_one_letter_code
_entity_poly.pdbx_strand_id
1 'polypeptide(L)'
;MWKPINQAAEELSLTRRSVERRIQTGKIPSKKEDGQRLVWISTETTSSDTDVALDELRAEIETLKQDLRSERGQRDEERKRHDIIIMRLADQTESQRLQLEEAQQPKPLLSRLRAVFAPN
;
A
#
# COMPACT_ATOMS: atom_id res chain seq x y z
N MET A 1 -20.74 18.35 35.18
CA MET A 1 -21.86 17.98 36.08
C MET A 1 -21.68 16.55 36.58
N TRP A 2 -21.93 16.27 37.87
CA TRP A 2 -21.92 14.91 38.42
C TRP A 2 -23.22 14.19 38.09
N LYS A 3 -23.14 13.05 37.41
CA LYS A 3 -24.31 12.25 37.04
C LYS A 3 -24.09 10.75 37.30
N PRO A 4 -25.15 9.98 37.55
CA PRO A 4 -25.04 8.53 37.69
C PRO A 4 -24.60 7.90 36.36
N ILE A 5 -23.92 6.74 36.44
CA ILE A 5 -23.32 6.06 35.29
C ILE A 5 -24.32 5.83 34.14
N ASN A 6 -25.57 5.49 34.44
CA ASN A 6 -26.58 5.23 33.41
C ASN A 6 -26.96 6.51 32.64
N GLN A 7 -27.19 7.61 33.35
CA GLN A 7 -27.47 8.91 32.70
C GLN A 7 -26.25 9.42 31.93
N ALA A 8 -25.05 9.18 32.46
CA ALA A 8 -23.81 9.53 31.76
C ALA A 8 -23.60 8.71 30.49
N ALA A 9 -24.01 7.44 30.48
CA ALA A 9 -23.94 6.57 29.31
C ALA A 9 -24.88 7.06 28.20
N GLU A 10 -26.10 7.46 28.54
CA GLU A 10 -27.06 8.04 27.61
C GLU A 10 -26.56 9.37 27.02
N GLU A 11 -26.11 10.29 27.87
CA GLU A 11 -25.69 11.64 27.45
C GLU A 11 -24.40 11.63 26.62
N LEU A 12 -23.50 10.66 26.87
CA LEU A 12 -22.29 10.47 26.08
C LEU A 12 -22.48 9.54 24.88
N SER A 13 -23.69 9.00 24.66
CA SER A 13 -23.96 7.97 23.64
C SER A 13 -22.99 6.77 23.72
N LEU A 14 -22.63 6.36 24.93
CA LEU A 14 -21.71 5.26 25.21
C LEU A 14 -22.44 4.11 25.91
N THR A 15 -21.94 2.89 25.76
CA THR A 15 -22.42 1.79 26.61
C THR A 15 -21.93 1.98 28.04
N ARG A 16 -22.73 1.54 29.02
CA ARG A 16 -22.34 1.53 30.44
C ARG A 16 -20.94 0.94 30.67
N ARG A 17 -20.61 -0.15 29.97
CA ARG A 17 -19.30 -0.82 30.04
C ARG A 17 -18.16 0.07 29.54
N SER A 18 -18.39 0.87 28.50
CA SER A 18 -17.41 1.86 28.00
C SER A 18 -17.18 2.99 29.00
N VAL A 19 -18.24 3.46 29.69
CA VAL A 19 -18.11 4.47 30.76
C VAL A 19 -17.30 3.89 31.93
N GLU A 20 -17.63 2.69 32.40
CA GLU A 20 -16.89 1.99 33.47
C GLU A 20 -15.41 1.78 33.11
N ARG A 21 -15.12 1.39 31.86
CA ARG A 21 -13.75 1.25 31.35
C ARG A 21 -12.99 2.58 31.38
N ARG A 22 -13.64 3.68 30.98
CA ARG A 22 -13.02 5.02 30.98
C ARG A 22 -12.75 5.55 32.40
N ILE A 23 -13.58 5.19 33.37
CA ILE A 23 -13.34 5.42 34.80
C ILE A 23 -12.10 4.64 35.26
N GLN A 24 -11.99 3.36 34.89
CA GLN A 24 -10.85 2.52 35.25
C GLN A 24 -9.53 3.01 34.64
N THR A 25 -9.56 3.52 33.40
CA THR A 25 -8.36 4.12 32.76
C THR A 25 -8.07 5.54 33.25
N GLY A 26 -8.82 6.06 34.22
CA GLY A 26 -8.62 7.41 34.78
C GLY A 26 -8.98 8.56 33.84
N LYS A 27 -9.61 8.27 32.69
CA LYS A 27 -9.97 9.29 31.68
C LYS A 27 -11.16 10.14 32.11
N ILE A 28 -11.99 9.64 33.04
CA ILE A 28 -13.16 10.35 33.54
C ILE A 28 -13.14 10.33 35.08
N PRO A 29 -13.27 11.49 35.75
CA PRO A 29 -13.37 11.55 37.20
C PRO A 29 -14.63 10.82 37.70
N SER A 30 -14.48 10.02 38.76
CA SER A 30 -15.61 9.39 39.44
C SER A 30 -15.53 9.59 40.95
N LYS A 31 -16.67 9.74 41.59
CA LYS A 31 -16.82 9.81 43.05
C LYS A 31 -17.91 8.85 43.51
N LYS A 32 -17.80 8.32 44.72
CA LYS A 32 -18.88 7.54 45.36
C LYS A 32 -19.59 8.42 46.38
N GLU A 33 -20.91 8.53 46.25
CA GLU A 33 -21.78 9.33 47.12
C GLU A 33 -23.07 8.54 47.33
N ASP A 34 -23.53 8.40 48.58
CA ASP A 34 -24.74 7.66 48.96
C ASP A 34 -24.89 6.26 48.34
N GLY A 35 -23.81 5.49 48.32
CA GLY A 35 -23.80 4.12 47.77
C GLY A 35 -23.79 4.05 46.24
N GLN A 36 -23.95 5.17 45.54
CA GLN A 36 -23.92 5.26 44.07
C GLN A 36 -22.61 5.87 43.57
N ARG A 37 -22.17 5.47 42.38
CA ARG A 37 -20.98 6.02 41.72
C ARG A 37 -21.42 7.09 40.72
N LEU A 38 -20.98 8.32 40.96
CA LEU A 38 -21.21 9.49 40.12
C LEU A 38 -20.00 9.74 39.23
N VAL A 39 -20.27 10.22 38.03
CA VAL A 39 -19.31 10.47 36.95
C VAL A 39 -19.38 11.94 36.58
N TRP A 40 -18.23 12.60 36.48
CA TRP A 40 -18.18 13.99 36.04
C TRP A 40 -18.21 14.05 34.51
N ILE A 41 -19.28 14.63 33.97
CA ILE A 41 -19.40 14.91 32.53
C ILE A 41 -19.09 16.39 32.32
N SER A 42 -18.05 16.68 31.54
CA SER A 42 -17.85 18.00 30.96
C SER A 42 -18.55 18.02 29.59
N THR A 43 -19.43 18.98 29.37
CA THR A 43 -20.15 19.16 28.10
C THR A 43 -19.26 19.62 26.95
N GLU A 44 -17.98 19.93 27.21
CA GLU A 44 -17.13 20.63 26.24
C GLU A 44 -16.06 19.76 25.56
N THR A 45 -15.70 18.57 26.06
CA THR A 45 -14.36 18.03 25.77
C THR A 45 -14.28 16.68 25.07
N THR A 46 -15.25 16.28 24.25
CA THR A 46 -15.08 15.03 23.46
C THR A 46 -15.35 15.07 21.98
N SER A 47 -15.82 16.18 21.40
CA SER A 47 -15.99 16.28 19.94
C SER A 47 -14.82 16.97 19.24
N SER A 48 -14.29 18.07 19.78
CA SER A 48 -13.29 18.88 19.08
C SER A 48 -11.98 18.15 18.81
N ASP A 49 -11.37 17.52 19.83
CA ASP A 49 -10.07 16.84 19.67
C ASP A 49 -10.17 15.54 18.86
N THR A 50 -11.32 14.87 18.89
CA THR A 50 -11.53 13.66 18.10
C THR A 50 -11.78 13.97 16.64
N ASP A 51 -12.47 15.08 16.34
CA ASP A 51 -12.76 15.47 14.96
C ASP A 51 -11.48 15.95 14.26
N VAL A 52 -10.61 16.70 14.95
CA VAL A 52 -9.29 17.09 14.41
C VAL A 52 -8.42 15.85 14.14
N ALA A 53 -8.34 14.92 15.09
CA ALA A 53 -7.58 13.68 14.90
C ALA A 53 -8.15 12.80 13.76
N LEU A 54 -9.47 12.78 13.59
CA LEU A 54 -10.11 12.05 12.50
C LEU A 54 -9.84 12.69 11.14
N ASP A 55 -9.81 14.02 11.05
CA ASP A 55 -9.50 14.72 9.82
C ASP A 55 -8.02 14.60 9.44
N GLU A 56 -7.10 14.62 10.40
CA GLU A 56 -5.69 14.30 10.18
C GLU A 56 -5.50 12.87 9.65
N LEU A 57 -6.16 11.88 10.26
CA LEU A 57 -6.11 10.48 9.80
C LEU A 57 -6.72 10.32 8.40
N ARG A 58 -7.78 11.06 8.07
CA ARG A 58 -8.36 11.05 6.72
C ARG A 58 -7.41 11.63 5.69
N ALA A 59 -6.72 12.73 6.03
CA ALA A 59 -5.72 13.33 5.16
C ALA A 59 -4.55 12.35 4.91
N GLU A 60 -4.05 11.68 5.95
CA GLU A 60 -2.99 10.67 5.82
C GLU A 60 -3.43 9.46 4.98
N ILE A 61 -4.68 9.01 5.13
CA ILE A 61 -5.19 7.93 4.28
C ILE A 61 -5.23 8.34 2.81
N GLU A 62 -5.60 9.58 2.51
CA GLU A 62 -5.63 10.06 1.12
C GLU A 62 -4.23 10.23 0.52
N THR A 63 -3.26 10.73 1.29
CA THR A 63 -1.86 10.78 0.82
C THR A 63 -1.31 9.37 0.55
N LEU A 64 -1.52 8.43 1.47
CA LEU A 64 -1.09 7.04 1.30
C LEU A 64 -1.75 6.37 0.08
N LYS A 65 -3.04 6.64 -0.17
CA LYS A 65 -3.72 6.16 -1.38
C LYS A 65 -3.13 6.74 -2.65
N GLN A 66 -2.77 8.02 -2.63
CA GLN A 66 -2.14 8.69 -3.76
C GLN A 66 -0.76 8.10 -4.04
N ASP A 67 0.05 7.89 -3.01
CA ASP A 67 1.38 7.26 -3.13
C ASP A 67 1.26 5.84 -3.69
N LEU A 68 0.33 5.05 -3.18
CA LEU A 68 0.07 3.69 -3.68
C LEU A 68 -0.33 3.69 -5.16
N ARG A 69 -1.13 4.67 -5.60
CA ARG A 69 -1.49 4.83 -7.02
C ARG A 69 -0.28 5.20 -7.86
N SER A 70 0.57 6.10 -7.37
CA SER A 70 1.80 6.52 -8.05
C SER A 70 2.78 5.35 -8.22
N GLU A 71 3.05 4.61 -7.15
CA GLU A 71 3.93 3.43 -7.20
C GLU A 71 3.41 2.34 -8.13
N ARG A 72 2.09 2.10 -8.14
CA ARG A 72 1.48 1.15 -9.08
C ARG A 72 1.70 1.60 -10.52
N GLY A 73 1.49 2.88 -10.82
CA GLY A 73 1.74 3.44 -12.14
C GLY A 73 3.21 3.29 -12.57
N GLN A 74 4.16 3.58 -11.68
CA GLN A 74 5.58 3.40 -11.95
C GLN A 74 5.95 1.95 -12.22
N ARG A 75 5.43 1.01 -11.41
CA ARG A 75 5.66 -0.44 -11.61
C ARG A 75 5.07 -0.95 -12.91
N ASP A 76 3.90 -0.47 -13.31
CA ASP A 76 3.30 -0.86 -14.60
C ASP A 76 4.15 -0.37 -15.77
N GLU A 77 4.69 0.84 -15.69
CA GLU A 77 5.59 1.38 -16.71
C GLU A 77 6.95 0.65 -16.75
N GLU A 78 7.50 0.29 -15.59
CA GLU A 78 8.69 -0.56 -15.49
C GLU A 78 8.49 -1.96 -16.07
N ARG A 79 7.32 -2.57 -15.84
CA ARG A 79 6.95 -3.86 -16.43
C ARG A 79 6.87 -3.78 -17.94
N LYS A 80 6.17 -2.79 -18.49
CA LYS A 80 6.11 -2.57 -19.95
C LYS A 80 7.50 -2.39 -20.56
N ARG A 81 8.36 -1.58 -19.93
CA ARG A 81 9.75 -1.40 -20.39
C ARG A 81 10.53 -2.71 -20.34
N HIS A 82 10.39 -3.49 -19.27
CA HIS A 82 10.99 -4.81 -19.17
C HIS A 82 10.52 -5.76 -20.27
N ASP A 83 9.21 -5.83 -20.52
CA ASP A 83 8.63 -6.70 -21.55
C ASP A 83 9.17 -6.35 -22.94
N ILE A 84 9.30 -5.06 -23.26
CA ILE A 84 9.90 -4.58 -24.51
C ILE A 84 11.38 -4.99 -24.60
N ILE A 85 12.14 -4.88 -23.51
CA ILE A 85 13.55 -5.28 -23.48
C ILE A 85 13.67 -6.79 -23.68
N ILE A 86 12.86 -7.59 -22.99
CA ILE A 86 12.85 -9.06 -23.11
C ILE A 86 12.51 -9.46 -24.55
N MET A 87 11.50 -8.84 -25.16
CA MET A 87 11.14 -9.09 -26.56
C MET A 87 12.31 -8.80 -27.51
N ARG A 88 12.97 -7.64 -27.35
CA ARG A 88 14.14 -7.29 -28.17
C ARG A 88 15.31 -8.25 -27.97
N LEU A 89 15.56 -8.69 -26.74
CA LEU A 89 16.60 -9.67 -26.45
C LEU A 89 16.25 -11.03 -27.07
N ALA A 90 14.98 -11.45 -27.01
CA ALA A 90 14.52 -12.67 -27.67
C ALA A 90 14.74 -12.60 -29.20
N ASP A 91 14.36 -11.50 -29.84
CA ASP A 91 14.58 -11.28 -31.28
C ASP A 91 16.07 -11.32 -31.65
N GLN A 92 16.92 -10.72 -30.82
CA GLN A 92 18.37 -10.76 -31.01
C GLN A 92 18.93 -12.17 -30.85
N THR A 93 18.48 -12.93 -29.85
CA THR A 93 18.95 -14.32 -29.64
C THR A 93 18.53 -15.23 -30.80
N GLU A 94 17.32 -15.07 -31.33
CA GLU A 94 16.87 -15.85 -32.48
C GLU A 94 17.67 -15.48 -33.74
N SER A 95 17.93 -14.20 -33.96
CA SER A 95 18.76 -13.74 -35.08
C SER A 95 20.18 -14.30 -35.00
N GLN A 96 20.79 -14.29 -33.81
CA GLN A 96 22.11 -14.88 -33.59
C GLN A 96 22.11 -16.39 -33.83
N ARG A 97 21.06 -17.09 -33.38
CA ARG A 97 20.91 -18.53 -33.62
C ARG A 97 20.84 -18.84 -35.11
N LEU A 98 20.06 -18.10 -35.89
CA LEU A 98 19.96 -18.27 -37.34
C LEU A 98 21.32 -18.04 -38.02
N GLN A 99 22.06 -17.00 -37.63
CA GLN A 99 23.41 -16.74 -38.15
C GLN A 99 24.39 -17.88 -37.84
N LEU A 100 24.30 -18.45 -36.63
CA LEU A 100 25.13 -19.60 -36.25
C LEU A 100 24.76 -20.86 -37.04
N GLU A 101 23.46 -21.10 -37.26
CA GLU A 101 22.98 -22.21 -38.09
C GLU A 101 23.47 -22.06 -39.55
N GLU A 102 23.37 -20.86 -40.14
CA GLU A 102 23.92 -20.55 -41.47
C GLU A 102 25.44 -20.73 -41.54
N ALA A 103 26.18 -20.26 -40.53
CA ALA A 103 27.62 -20.40 -40.46
C ALA A 103 28.07 -21.87 -40.31
N GLN A 104 27.27 -22.70 -39.65
CA GLN A 104 27.49 -24.14 -39.53
C GLN A 104 27.12 -24.89 -40.81
N GLN A 105 26.33 -24.32 -41.72
CA GLN A 105 26.04 -24.98 -42.98
C GLN A 105 27.33 -25.19 -43.78
N PRO A 106 27.62 -26.42 -44.23
CA PRO A 106 28.82 -26.70 -44.98
C PRO A 106 28.81 -25.87 -46.27
N LYS A 107 29.80 -24.98 -46.40
CA LYS A 107 30.02 -24.19 -47.61
C LYS A 107 29.86 -25.07 -48.86
N PRO A 108 28.99 -24.70 -49.83
CA PRO A 108 28.69 -25.53 -50.97
C PRO A 108 29.98 -25.88 -51.72
N LEU A 109 30.09 -27.11 -52.23
CA LEU A 109 31.31 -27.63 -52.86
C LEU A 109 31.89 -26.66 -53.91
N LEU A 110 31.03 -25.95 -54.66
CA LEU A 110 31.43 -24.93 -55.62
C LEU A 110 32.17 -23.73 -55.02
N SER A 111 31.81 -23.29 -53.81
CA SER A 111 32.50 -22.21 -53.12
C SER A 111 33.89 -22.63 -52.61
N ARG A 112 34.04 -23.89 -52.20
CA ARG A 112 35.35 -24.49 -51.85
C ARG A 112 36.22 -24.67 -53.09
N LEU A 113 35.66 -25.17 -54.19
CA LEU A 113 36.35 -25.32 -55.46
C LEU A 113 36.80 -23.94 -56.00
N ARG A 114 35.93 -22.92 -55.98
CA ARG A 114 36.30 -21.56 -56.41
C ARG A 114 37.44 -20.98 -55.57
N ALA A 115 37.48 -21.21 -54.27
CA ALA A 115 38.57 -20.73 -53.40
C ALA A 115 39.93 -21.40 -53.70
N VAL A 116 39.94 -22.62 -54.22
CA VAL A 116 41.16 -23.34 -54.60
C VAL A 116 41.58 -23.03 -56.05
N PHE A 117 40.63 -22.86 -56.96
CA PHE A 117 40.89 -22.72 -58.40
C PHE A 117 40.86 -21.28 -58.93
N ALA A 118 40.41 -20.31 -58.14
CA ALA A 118 40.51 -18.88 -58.46
C ALA A 118 40.93 -18.08 -57.21
N PRO A 119 42.20 -18.24 -56.75
CA PRO A 119 42.76 -17.36 -55.74
C PRO A 119 43.00 -15.97 -56.37
N ASN A 120 42.61 -14.91 -55.66
CA ASN A 120 43.10 -13.56 -55.94
C ASN A 120 44.59 -13.46 -55.56
#